data_AF-T1ARP9-F1
#
_entry.id   AF-T1ARP9-F1
#
_cell.length_a   1.000
_cell.length_b   1.000
_cell.length_c   1.000
_cell.angle_alpha   90.00
_cell.angle_beta   90.00
_cell.angle_gamma   90.00
#
_symmetry.space_group_name_H-M   'P 1'
#
loop_
_entity.id
_entity.type
_entity.pdbx_description
1 polymer ?
#
loop_
_entity_poly.entity_id
_entity_poly.type
_entity_poly.pdbx_seq_one_letter_code
_entity_poly.pdbx_strand_id
1 'polypeptide(L)'
;MYLRVPYYLNLAPNYDATLEPAFYSLRGPMLGGQFRYLLDASKGELNFNYMPHDNLYGGKRWMLQYQDSTALIPGWSFNANINRVSDNTYFEDFGNSLTLAATSLLGSSAYINGGGSWWNAALGVDTYQLTDPTLPQDVQPYSRLPRGVLDLDIPLSGPLIFGMRSEAVAFRKHGAPEGDRLDLYPYLEAPLQGAAWFLRPRLGFRYTRYWLQGNNGDPSRALPIAQLDSGLIFDRSVNLFGHSYTQTLEPRAYYLYVPYRNQNNLPIFDTQPLTFDWWSLFSSNQYTGADRQVNANNLTLALSTRLIDSSGIQRFSAGIGQIRYFTPQRVQLPGYPVLNQAGSAYVGMVSVGLSRNWSFDLTQQYDPNLHRTTVSSVGIQRRLNGDGVLNLAYRYRRGLFDQYDVSALWPVSPSWSLVGRWDYSVANHKTLEAFGGVEWDSCCVSVRGVLRRYVTNFQGNETNAIMLEVV
;
A
#
# COMPACT_ATOMS: atom_id res chain seq x y z
N MET A 1 -4.25 27.57 20.74
CA MET A 1 -5.32 27.90 19.77
C MET A 1 -4.76 27.81 18.37
N TYR A 2 -5.51 27.18 17.47
CA TYR A 2 -5.25 27.17 16.03
C TYR A 2 -6.49 27.75 15.35
N LEU A 3 -6.29 28.73 14.46
CA LEU A 3 -7.36 29.32 13.66
C LEU A 3 -6.92 29.29 12.20
N ARG A 4 -7.80 28.86 11.30
CA ARG A 4 -7.60 28.89 9.85
C ARG A 4 -8.82 29.53 9.19
N VAL A 5 -8.58 30.47 8.28
CA VAL A 5 -9.63 31.19 7.56
C VAL A 5 -9.36 31.07 6.06
N PRO A 6 -9.94 30.08 5.36
CA PRO A 6 -9.72 29.89 3.94
C PRO A 6 -10.39 30.99 3.10
N TYR A 7 -9.69 31.49 2.09
CA TYR A 7 -10.18 32.43 1.09
C TYR A 7 -10.10 31.79 -0.29
N TYR A 8 -11.26 31.47 -0.85
CA TYR A 8 -11.38 30.93 -2.20
C TYR A 8 -11.28 32.02 -3.26
N LEU A 9 -10.45 31.79 -4.27
CA LEU A 9 -10.18 32.67 -5.40
C LEU A 9 -10.57 31.94 -6.68
N ASN A 10 -11.73 32.30 -7.24
CA ASN A 10 -12.13 31.88 -8.57
C ASN A 10 -11.40 32.74 -9.61
N LEU A 11 -10.27 32.26 -10.14
CA LEU A 11 -9.41 33.03 -11.02
C LEU A 11 -9.83 32.90 -12.49
N ALA A 12 -10.14 31.68 -12.95
CA ALA A 12 -10.63 31.39 -14.29
C ALA A 12 -11.43 30.07 -14.31
N PRO A 13 -12.19 29.76 -15.37
CA PRO A 13 -12.97 28.53 -15.46
C PRO A 13 -12.16 27.23 -15.33
N ASN A 14 -10.86 27.30 -15.63
CA ASN A 14 -9.94 26.17 -15.71
C ASN A 14 -8.86 26.16 -14.62
N TYR A 15 -8.85 27.14 -13.71
CA TYR A 15 -7.97 27.11 -12.54
C TYR A 15 -8.47 28.00 -11.39
N ASP A 16 -8.24 27.56 -10.17
CA ASP A 16 -8.62 28.24 -8.94
C ASP A 16 -7.48 28.22 -7.91
N ALA A 17 -7.59 29.08 -6.91
CA ALA A 17 -6.69 29.09 -5.77
C ALA A 17 -7.48 29.23 -4.46
N THR A 18 -6.98 28.63 -3.39
CA THR A 18 -7.45 28.87 -2.02
C THR A 18 -6.26 29.33 -1.20
N LEU A 19 -6.35 30.48 -0.55
CA LEU A 19 -5.36 30.94 0.42
C LEU A 19 -5.86 30.62 1.82
N GLU A 20 -5.03 29.99 2.64
CA GLU A 20 -5.38 29.57 3.99
C GLU A 20 -4.49 30.26 5.04
N PRO A 21 -4.69 31.57 5.31
CA PRO A 21 -4.14 32.19 6.50
C PRO A 21 -4.49 31.38 7.75
N ALA A 22 -3.45 31.02 8.49
CA ALA A 22 -3.57 30.27 9.72
C ALA A 22 -2.74 30.91 10.83
N PHE A 23 -3.19 30.75 12.07
CA PHE A 23 -2.50 31.26 13.25
C PHE A 23 -2.43 30.19 14.32
N TYR A 24 -1.21 29.87 14.73
CA TYR A 24 -0.93 28.99 15.86
C TYR A 24 -0.48 29.85 17.04
N SER A 25 -1.26 29.90 18.12
CA SER A 25 -0.96 30.79 19.26
C SER A 25 0.42 30.55 19.91
N LEU A 26 0.95 29.32 19.82
CA LEU A 26 2.26 28.96 20.37
C LEU A 26 3.40 29.03 19.35
N ARG A 27 3.11 28.93 18.05
CA ARG A 27 4.14 28.83 16.99
C ARG A 27 4.25 30.09 16.14
N GLY A 28 3.14 30.73 15.82
CA GLY A 28 3.09 31.94 15.00
C GLY A 28 2.14 31.82 13.80
N PRO A 29 2.13 32.85 12.93
CA PRO A 29 1.33 32.84 11.70
C PRO A 29 1.90 31.88 10.65
N MET A 30 1.01 31.24 9.91
CA MET A 30 1.29 30.40 8.76
C MET A 30 0.41 30.84 7.60
N LEU A 31 0.92 30.76 6.37
CA LEU A 31 0.13 30.88 5.17
C LEU A 31 0.13 29.53 4.44
N GLY A 32 -1.04 28.90 4.39
CA GLY A 32 -1.30 27.80 3.47
C GLY A 32 -1.82 28.32 2.14
N GLY A 33 -1.68 27.51 1.11
CA GLY A 33 -2.36 27.75 -0.15
C GLY A 33 -2.47 26.50 -1.01
N GLN A 34 -3.57 26.42 -1.74
CA GLN A 34 -3.86 25.40 -2.73
C GLN A 34 -4.08 26.09 -4.07
N PHE A 35 -3.48 25.57 -5.14
CA PHE A 35 -3.73 26.00 -6.51
C PHE A 35 -4.08 24.78 -7.35
N ARG A 36 -5.24 24.82 -8.03
CA ARG A 36 -5.73 23.71 -8.85
C ARG A 36 -5.92 24.18 -10.28
N TYR A 37 -5.55 23.34 -11.24
CA TYR A 37 -5.77 23.61 -12.65
C TYR A 37 -6.29 22.37 -13.39
N LEU A 38 -7.11 22.62 -14.41
CA LEU A 38 -7.65 21.64 -15.34
C LEU A 38 -7.66 22.23 -16.75
N LEU A 39 -6.58 21.99 -17.48
CA LEU A 39 -6.36 22.37 -18.88
C LEU A 39 -6.72 21.20 -19.81
N ASP A 40 -6.72 21.44 -21.12
CA ASP A 40 -7.07 20.42 -22.13
C ASP A 40 -6.22 19.15 -22.03
N ALA A 41 -4.91 19.32 -21.79
CA ALA A 41 -3.95 18.21 -21.71
C ALA A 41 -3.43 17.95 -20.29
N SER A 42 -3.63 18.87 -19.35
CA SER A 42 -2.96 18.82 -18.04
C SER A 42 -3.93 19.10 -16.91
N LYS A 43 -3.83 18.33 -15.83
CA LYS A 43 -4.51 18.62 -14.57
C LYS A 43 -3.54 18.49 -13.42
N GLY A 44 -3.68 19.33 -12.41
CA GLY A 44 -2.81 19.25 -11.27
C GLY A 44 -3.22 20.14 -10.12
N GLU A 45 -2.49 19.95 -9.02
CA GLU A 45 -2.71 20.58 -7.75
C GLU A 45 -1.36 20.89 -7.09
N LEU A 46 -1.22 22.11 -6.61
CA LEU A 46 -0.07 22.60 -5.85
C LEU A 46 -0.57 23.02 -4.47
N ASN A 47 -0.14 22.32 -3.43
CA ASN A 47 -0.33 22.71 -2.04
C ASN A 47 1.00 23.23 -1.47
N PHE A 48 0.95 24.35 -0.78
CA PHE A 48 2.09 24.87 -0.04
C PHE A 48 1.66 25.35 1.34
N ASN A 49 2.53 25.20 2.31
CA ASN A 49 2.40 25.81 3.63
C ASN A 49 3.72 26.50 3.96
N TYR A 50 3.65 27.73 4.48
CA TYR A 50 4.83 28.49 4.86
C TYR A 50 4.62 29.22 6.19
N MET A 51 5.50 28.94 7.15
CA MET A 51 5.61 29.64 8.42
C MET A 51 7.01 30.28 8.48
N PRO A 52 7.12 31.62 8.41
CA PRO A 52 8.41 32.31 8.37
C PRO A 52 9.25 32.11 9.64
N HIS A 53 8.59 32.03 10.79
CA HIS A 53 9.22 31.86 12.09
C HIS A 53 8.30 31.05 13.01
N ASP A 54 8.73 29.84 13.35
CA ASP A 54 8.08 28.99 14.36
C ASP A 54 8.76 29.23 15.72
N ASN A 55 8.02 29.79 16.68
CA ASN A 55 8.53 30.10 18.02
C ASN A 55 8.99 28.88 18.82
N LEU A 56 8.48 27.68 18.52
CA LEU A 56 8.87 26.43 19.21
C LEU A 56 10.07 25.76 18.53
N TYR A 57 10.15 25.85 17.20
CA TYR A 57 11.26 25.26 16.43
C TYR A 57 12.47 26.19 16.27
N GLY A 58 12.28 27.51 16.35
CA GLY A 58 13.33 28.52 16.20
C GLY A 58 13.73 28.82 14.74
N GLY A 59 12.90 28.46 13.76
CA GLY A 59 13.23 28.61 12.34
C GLY A 59 12.01 28.63 11.43
N LYS A 60 12.23 28.74 10.12
CA LYS A 60 11.17 28.65 9.11
C LYS A 60 10.71 27.21 8.92
N ARG A 61 9.40 27.02 8.73
CA ARG A 61 8.77 25.71 8.49
C ARG A 61 7.95 25.78 7.21
N TRP A 62 8.06 24.77 6.36
CA TRP A 62 7.31 24.77 5.12
C TRP A 62 7.09 23.37 4.56
N MET A 63 6.05 23.26 3.74
CA MET A 63 5.70 22.06 2.98
C MET A 63 5.29 22.46 1.58
N LEU A 64 5.66 21.62 0.62
CA LEU A 64 5.32 21.70 -0.79
C LEU A 64 4.82 20.33 -1.23
N GLN A 65 3.63 20.29 -1.82
CA GLN A 65 3.10 19.11 -2.50
C GLN A 65 2.63 19.54 -3.88
N TYR A 66 3.12 18.88 -4.91
CA TYR A 66 2.74 19.16 -6.29
C TYR A 66 2.39 17.85 -6.99
N GLN A 67 1.17 17.79 -7.52
CA GLN A 67 0.68 16.67 -8.30
C GLN A 67 0.31 17.18 -9.70
N ASP A 68 0.81 16.51 -10.73
CA ASP A 68 0.47 16.79 -12.13
C ASP A 68 0.22 15.49 -12.88
N SER A 69 -0.74 15.56 -13.79
CA SER A 69 -0.98 14.55 -14.81
C SER A 69 -1.23 15.26 -16.14
N THR A 70 -0.28 15.10 -17.05
CA THR A 70 -0.27 15.72 -18.37
C THR A 70 -0.27 14.66 -19.46
N ALA A 71 -1.29 14.64 -20.32
CA ALA A 71 -1.28 13.88 -21.57
C ALA A 71 -0.30 14.53 -22.55
N LEU A 72 0.68 13.77 -23.04
CA LEU A 72 1.70 14.28 -23.96
C LEU A 72 1.30 14.06 -25.42
N ILE A 73 1.10 12.78 -25.77
CA ILE A 73 0.60 12.29 -27.05
C ILE A 73 -0.27 11.06 -26.76
N PRO A 74 -1.11 10.58 -27.70
CA PRO A 74 -1.93 9.39 -27.46
C PRO A 74 -1.11 8.21 -26.95
N GLY A 75 -1.53 7.63 -25.82
CA GLY A 75 -0.82 6.53 -25.16
C GLY A 75 0.36 6.94 -24.27
N TRP A 76 0.69 8.24 -24.16
CA TRP A 76 1.78 8.75 -23.32
C TRP A 76 1.33 9.87 -22.38
N SER A 77 1.78 9.81 -21.13
CA SER A 77 1.51 10.80 -20.10
C SER A 77 2.75 11.12 -19.27
N PHE A 78 2.91 12.38 -18.90
CA PHE A 78 3.80 12.81 -17.83
C PHE A 78 3.00 12.88 -16.52
N ASN A 79 3.53 12.27 -15.47
CA ASN A 79 2.95 12.34 -14.13
C ASN A 79 4.04 12.77 -13.15
N ALA A 80 3.74 13.76 -12.31
CA ALA A 80 4.63 14.21 -11.24
C ALA A 80 3.88 14.17 -9.91
N ASN A 81 4.58 13.71 -8.87
CA ASN A 81 4.13 13.78 -7.49
C ASN A 81 5.34 14.19 -6.65
N ILE A 82 5.49 15.48 -6.39
CA ILE A 82 6.65 16.07 -5.71
C ILE A 82 6.21 16.51 -4.33
N ASN A 83 6.84 15.94 -3.31
CA ASN A 83 6.55 16.23 -1.91
C ASN A 83 7.84 16.63 -1.19
N ARG A 84 7.83 17.76 -0.52
CA ARG A 84 8.99 18.27 0.21
C ARG A 84 8.56 18.99 1.47
N VAL A 85 9.28 18.74 2.55
CA VAL A 85 9.11 19.44 3.82
C VAL A 85 10.44 20.04 4.28
N SER A 86 10.37 21.07 5.12
CA SER A 86 11.53 21.77 5.66
C SER A 86 12.45 20.90 6.51
N ASP A 87 11.89 19.91 7.20
CA ASP A 87 12.56 19.15 8.25
C ASP A 87 11.79 17.85 8.56
N ASN A 88 12.34 17.03 9.46
CA ASN A 88 11.82 15.72 9.81
C ASN A 88 10.78 15.70 10.93
N THR A 89 10.41 16.84 11.53
CA THR A 89 9.35 16.93 12.55
C THR A 89 8.09 17.60 12.01
N TYR A 90 8.08 18.00 10.73
CA TYR A 90 6.99 18.76 10.12
C TYR A 90 5.62 18.12 10.32
N PHE A 91 5.50 16.82 10.03
CA PHE A 91 4.22 16.11 10.14
C PHE A 91 3.82 15.82 11.60
N GLU A 92 4.76 15.63 12.52
CA GLU A 92 4.45 15.52 13.96
C GLU A 92 3.81 16.82 14.49
N ASP A 93 4.30 17.96 14.01
CA ASP A 93 3.88 19.27 14.48
C ASP A 93 2.58 19.78 13.83
N PHE A 94 2.40 19.52 12.53
CA PHE A 94 1.31 20.09 11.72
C PHE A 94 0.33 19.04 11.17
N GLY A 95 0.58 17.75 11.39
CA GLY A 95 -0.32 16.67 10.96
C GLY A 95 -1.65 16.73 11.69
N ASN A 96 -2.76 16.74 10.93
CA ASN A 96 -4.11 16.79 11.50
C ASN A 96 -4.74 15.40 11.73
N SER A 97 -4.03 14.31 11.42
CA SER A 97 -4.46 12.93 11.65
C SER A 97 -3.30 12.08 12.18
N LEU A 98 -3.61 10.99 12.88
CA LEU A 98 -2.61 10.04 13.37
C LEU A 98 -1.75 9.49 12.22
N THR A 99 -2.37 9.22 11.06
CA THR A 99 -1.68 8.72 9.87
C THR A 99 -0.67 9.72 9.32
N LEU A 100 -1.05 11.01 9.22
CA LEU A 100 -0.15 12.04 8.73
C LEU A 100 1.01 12.26 9.70
N ALA A 101 0.73 12.36 11.00
CA ALA A 101 1.77 12.51 12.03
C ALA A 101 2.77 11.34 12.06
N ALA A 102 2.32 10.12 11.72
CA ALA A 102 3.16 8.93 11.63
C ALA A 102 3.88 8.77 10.28
N THR A 103 3.88 9.78 9.41
CA THR A 103 4.58 9.71 8.11
C THR A 103 6.10 9.73 8.34
N SER A 104 6.78 8.61 8.09
CA SER A 104 8.23 8.50 8.25
C SER A 104 9.03 8.66 6.97
N LEU A 105 8.38 8.50 5.82
CA LEU A 105 9.01 8.60 4.50
C LEU A 105 8.12 9.40 3.54
N LEU A 106 8.69 10.45 2.97
CA LEU A 106 8.05 11.29 1.99
C LEU A 106 8.67 11.07 0.61
N GLY A 107 7.95 10.39 -0.27
CA GLY A 107 8.38 10.10 -1.64
C GLY A 107 8.08 11.26 -2.59
N SER A 108 8.98 11.49 -3.54
CA SER A 108 8.78 12.33 -4.70
C SER A 108 9.13 11.57 -5.96
N SER A 109 8.34 11.73 -7.01
CA SER A 109 8.56 11.08 -8.29
C SER A 109 8.12 11.93 -9.48
N ALA A 110 8.75 11.74 -10.61
CA ALA A 110 8.33 12.29 -11.89
C ALA A 110 8.62 11.30 -13.00
N TYR A 111 7.61 10.98 -13.81
CA TYR A 111 7.66 9.89 -14.78
C TYR A 111 6.95 10.25 -16.07
N ILE A 112 7.59 9.91 -17.19
CA ILE A 112 6.93 9.75 -18.48
C ILE A 112 6.53 8.28 -18.59
N ASN A 113 5.23 8.04 -18.80
CA ASN A 113 4.64 6.72 -18.90
C ASN A 113 4.03 6.57 -20.28
N GLY A 114 4.22 5.41 -20.91
CA GLY A 114 3.68 5.09 -22.22
C GLY A 114 3.13 3.67 -22.23
N GLY A 115 2.12 3.42 -23.05
CA GLY A 115 1.58 2.07 -23.19
C GLY A 115 0.83 1.85 -24.50
N GLY A 116 0.72 0.58 -24.86
CA GLY A 116 -0.06 0.08 -25.99
C GLY A 116 -0.68 -1.27 -25.66
N SER A 117 -1.17 -1.97 -26.68
CA SER A 117 -1.91 -3.24 -26.49
C SER A 117 -1.11 -4.37 -25.86
N TRP A 118 0.22 -4.36 -26.00
CA TRP A 118 1.12 -5.45 -25.61
C TRP A 118 2.43 -4.95 -24.98
N TRP A 119 2.51 -3.65 -24.66
CA TRP A 119 3.68 -3.06 -24.02
C TRP A 119 3.29 -1.92 -23.07
N ASN A 120 4.06 -1.75 -22.01
CA ASN A 120 4.03 -0.58 -21.13
C ASN A 120 5.48 -0.17 -20.83
N ALA A 121 5.75 1.12 -20.81
CA ALA A 121 7.07 1.66 -20.51
C ALA A 121 6.97 2.87 -19.58
N ALA A 122 7.98 3.05 -18.75
CA ALA A 122 8.10 4.22 -17.89
C ALA A 122 9.56 4.67 -17.83
N LEU A 123 9.81 5.97 -17.86
CA LEU A 123 11.11 6.57 -17.63
C LEU A 123 10.94 7.74 -16.66
N GLY A 124 11.71 7.76 -15.58
CA GLY A 124 11.56 8.79 -14.59
C GLY A 124 12.58 8.73 -13.47
N VAL A 125 12.18 9.36 -12.38
CA VAL A 125 13.01 9.63 -11.22
C VAL A 125 12.22 9.41 -9.93
N ASP A 126 12.88 8.88 -8.91
CA ASP A 126 12.35 8.85 -7.55
C ASP A 126 13.38 9.38 -6.55
N THR A 127 12.90 10.12 -5.58
CA THR A 127 13.67 10.54 -4.41
C THR A 127 12.81 10.41 -3.17
N TYR A 128 13.44 10.24 -2.02
CA TYR A 128 12.76 10.06 -0.76
C TYR A 128 13.38 10.98 0.30
N GLN A 129 12.55 11.50 1.18
CA GLN A 129 12.94 12.29 2.33
C GLN A 129 12.45 11.59 3.60
N LEU A 130 13.35 11.37 4.58
CA LEU A 130 12.94 10.92 5.90
C LEU A 130 12.21 12.04 6.64
N THR A 131 11.06 11.72 7.23
CA THR A 131 10.21 12.63 8.00
C THR A 131 9.90 12.09 9.39
N ASP A 132 10.78 11.23 9.89
CA ASP A 132 10.77 10.73 11.27
C ASP A 132 12.12 11.08 11.90
N PRO A 133 12.14 11.86 13.01
CA PRO A 133 13.36 12.27 13.68
C PRO A 133 14.04 11.17 14.49
N THR A 134 13.35 10.05 14.75
CA THR A 134 13.88 8.90 15.49
C THR A 134 14.67 7.95 14.62
N LEU A 135 14.55 8.09 13.29
CA LEU A 135 15.25 7.25 12.33
C LEU A 135 16.61 7.85 11.93
N PRO A 136 17.68 7.04 11.91
CA PRO A 136 18.99 7.50 11.45
C PRO A 136 18.99 7.73 9.92
N GLN A 137 19.86 8.62 9.42
CA GLN A 137 19.86 9.00 8.00
C GLN A 137 20.22 7.83 7.06
N ASP A 138 20.93 6.83 7.54
CA ASP A 138 21.33 5.65 6.78
C ASP A 138 20.16 4.71 6.46
N VAL A 139 19.00 4.82 7.14
CA VAL A 139 17.79 4.06 6.74
C VAL A 139 17.05 4.70 5.56
N GLN A 140 17.42 5.92 5.15
CA GLN A 140 16.80 6.55 3.98
C GLN A 140 16.96 5.65 2.74
N PRO A 141 15.89 5.36 1.99
CA PRO A 141 15.98 4.59 0.75
C PRO A 141 16.87 5.27 -0.29
N TYR A 142 17.42 4.47 -1.20
CA TYR A 142 18.13 4.99 -2.37
C TYR A 142 17.19 5.79 -3.28
N SER A 143 17.68 6.92 -3.80
CA SER A 143 17.04 7.59 -4.92
C SER A 143 17.30 6.81 -6.21
N ARG A 144 16.31 6.77 -7.10
CA ARG A 144 16.35 6.05 -8.38
C ARG A 144 16.39 7.06 -9.52
N LEU A 145 17.59 7.38 -10.00
CA LEU A 145 17.86 8.55 -10.84
C LEU A 145 18.88 8.23 -11.95
N PRO A 146 18.45 7.88 -13.19
CA PRO A 146 17.07 7.61 -13.62
C PRO A 146 16.63 6.16 -13.36
N ARG A 147 15.34 5.89 -13.57
CA ARG A 147 14.74 4.55 -13.64
C ARG A 147 13.91 4.41 -14.92
N GLY A 148 14.22 3.38 -15.70
CA GLY A 148 13.49 2.97 -16.89
C GLY A 148 12.91 1.56 -16.73
N VAL A 149 11.67 1.36 -17.15
CA VAL A 149 10.98 0.07 -17.17
C VAL A 149 10.39 -0.17 -18.54
N LEU A 150 10.46 -1.41 -19.02
CA LEU A 150 9.76 -1.88 -20.21
C LEU A 150 9.18 -3.27 -19.95
N ASP A 151 7.86 -3.33 -19.99
CA ASP A 151 7.08 -4.54 -19.84
C ASP A 151 6.41 -4.89 -21.17
N LEU A 152 6.56 -6.14 -21.61
CA LEU A 152 5.99 -6.68 -22.83
C LEU A 152 5.11 -7.90 -22.50
N ASP A 153 3.99 -8.03 -23.20
CA ASP A 153 3.13 -9.21 -23.21
C ASP A 153 2.57 -9.38 -24.64
N ILE A 154 3.36 -10.01 -25.50
CA ILE A 154 3.11 -10.15 -26.93
C ILE A 154 2.44 -11.51 -27.19
N PRO A 155 1.19 -11.54 -27.66
CA PRO A 155 0.56 -12.78 -28.11
C PRO A 155 1.34 -13.38 -29.27
N LEU A 156 1.66 -14.67 -29.17
CA LEU A 156 2.26 -15.48 -30.23
C LEU A 156 1.18 -16.36 -30.89
N SER A 157 1.60 -17.33 -31.70
CA SER A 157 0.68 -18.32 -32.28
C SER A 157 0.06 -19.22 -31.22
N GLY A 158 -1.25 -19.45 -31.30
CA GLY A 158 -1.97 -20.32 -30.37
C GLY A 158 -2.13 -19.68 -28.99
N PRO A 159 -2.07 -20.45 -27.90
CA PRO A 159 -2.24 -19.93 -26.54
C PRO A 159 -0.95 -19.28 -25.99
N LEU A 160 0.12 -19.14 -26.78
CA LEU A 160 1.41 -18.71 -26.29
C LEU A 160 1.50 -17.18 -26.18
N ILE A 161 2.12 -16.71 -25.11
CA ILE A 161 2.47 -15.30 -24.88
C ILE A 161 3.98 -15.23 -24.62
N PHE A 162 4.67 -14.38 -25.38
CA PHE A 162 6.01 -13.94 -25.02
C PHE A 162 5.89 -12.70 -24.15
N GLY A 163 6.36 -12.80 -22.92
CA GLY A 163 6.43 -11.65 -22.04
C GLY A 163 7.86 -11.33 -21.64
N MET A 164 8.07 -10.08 -21.24
CA MET A 164 9.36 -9.62 -20.75
C MET A 164 9.12 -8.53 -19.72
N ARG A 165 9.74 -8.67 -18.54
CA ARG A 165 9.84 -7.59 -17.54
C ARG A 165 11.27 -7.07 -17.55
N SER A 166 11.43 -5.76 -17.68
CA SER A 166 12.76 -5.14 -17.82
C SER A 166 12.87 -3.89 -16.97
N GLU A 167 13.99 -3.71 -16.30
CA GLU A 167 14.29 -2.53 -15.53
C GLU A 167 15.76 -2.12 -15.69
N ALA A 168 16.00 -0.84 -15.95
CA ALA A 168 17.30 -0.21 -15.88
C ALA A 168 17.22 0.93 -14.87
N VAL A 169 18.05 0.92 -13.82
CA VAL A 169 17.94 1.86 -12.72
C VAL A 169 19.31 2.26 -12.19
N ALA A 170 19.49 3.54 -11.92
CA ALA A 170 20.66 4.10 -11.26
C ALA A 170 20.30 4.45 -9.80
N PHE A 171 20.98 3.82 -8.85
CA PHE A 171 20.79 4.02 -7.42
C PHE A 171 21.78 5.05 -6.88
N ARG A 172 21.28 6.09 -6.20
CA ARG A 172 22.08 7.16 -5.61
C ARG A 172 21.73 7.35 -4.14
N LYS A 173 22.73 7.48 -3.28
CA LYS A 173 22.58 7.68 -1.84
C LYS A 173 23.88 8.20 -1.23
N HIS A 174 23.78 9.35 -0.58
CA HIS A 174 24.93 9.95 0.09
C HIS A 174 25.48 9.06 1.20
N GLY A 175 26.79 8.83 1.22
CA GLY A 175 27.46 8.03 2.26
C GLY A 175 27.26 6.51 2.14
N ALA A 176 26.67 6.01 1.06
CA ALA A 176 26.47 4.58 0.81
C ALA A 176 26.96 4.17 -0.59
N PRO A 177 27.24 2.88 -0.85
CA PRO A 177 27.64 2.42 -2.18
C PRO A 177 26.57 2.73 -3.22
N GLU A 178 26.96 3.34 -4.34
CA GLU A 178 26.08 3.66 -5.47
C GLU A 178 26.35 2.72 -6.65
N GLY A 179 25.39 2.64 -7.57
CA GLY A 179 25.58 1.84 -8.78
C GLY A 179 24.34 1.78 -9.65
N ASP A 180 24.51 1.15 -10.80
CA ASP A 180 23.47 1.00 -11.80
C ASP A 180 23.12 -0.49 -11.94
N ARG A 181 21.85 -0.80 -12.19
CA ARG A 181 21.33 -2.16 -12.34
C ARG A 181 20.54 -2.29 -13.63
N LEU A 182 20.78 -3.39 -14.35
CA LEU A 182 19.92 -3.89 -15.43
C LEU A 182 19.33 -5.23 -15.01
N ASP A 183 18.01 -5.35 -14.99
CA ASP A 183 17.28 -6.59 -14.75
C ASP A 183 16.38 -6.91 -15.95
N LEU A 184 16.52 -8.11 -16.49
CA LEU A 184 15.77 -8.61 -17.64
C LEU A 184 15.15 -9.96 -17.27
N TYR A 185 13.84 -10.10 -17.46
CA TYR A 185 13.09 -11.33 -17.24
C TYR A 185 12.16 -11.64 -18.41
N PRO A 186 12.69 -12.13 -19.55
CA PRO A 186 11.88 -12.75 -20.59
C PRO A 186 11.27 -14.08 -20.13
N TYR A 187 10.06 -14.37 -20.61
CA TYR A 187 9.34 -15.62 -20.37
C TYR A 187 8.42 -15.99 -21.52
N LEU A 188 8.10 -17.29 -21.58
CA LEU A 188 6.99 -17.83 -22.36
C LEU A 188 5.92 -18.35 -21.40
N GLU A 189 4.67 -18.00 -21.67
CA GLU A 189 3.51 -18.49 -20.93
C GLU A 189 2.49 -19.09 -21.90
N ALA A 190 1.77 -20.14 -21.46
CA ALA A 190 0.62 -20.66 -22.17
C ALA A 190 -0.62 -20.69 -21.25
N PRO A 191 -1.45 -19.64 -21.19
CA PRO A 191 -2.67 -19.64 -20.38
C PRO A 191 -3.77 -20.53 -20.98
N LEU A 192 -3.76 -21.81 -20.64
CA LEU A 192 -4.82 -22.76 -21.03
C LEU A 192 -5.98 -22.68 -20.03
N GLN A 193 -7.22 -22.56 -20.51
CA GLN A 193 -8.39 -22.53 -19.65
C GLN A 193 -9.62 -23.11 -20.35
N GLY A 194 -10.49 -23.74 -19.57
CA GLY A 194 -11.82 -24.18 -19.96
C GLY A 194 -12.88 -23.63 -19.00
N ALA A 195 -14.11 -24.13 -19.10
CA ALA A 195 -15.22 -23.64 -18.26
C ALA A 195 -15.04 -23.91 -16.75
N ALA A 196 -14.34 -24.98 -16.38
CA ALA A 196 -14.22 -25.45 -15.00
C ALA A 196 -12.76 -25.68 -14.54
N TRP A 197 -11.78 -25.24 -15.34
CA TRP A 197 -10.36 -25.47 -15.04
C TRP A 197 -9.45 -24.44 -15.70
N PHE A 198 -8.26 -24.25 -15.14
CA PHE A 198 -7.16 -23.52 -15.77
C PHE A 198 -5.81 -24.19 -15.51
N LEU A 199 -4.88 -24.02 -16.46
CA LEU A 199 -3.50 -24.49 -16.40
C LEU A 199 -2.59 -23.47 -17.10
N ARG A 200 -1.68 -22.85 -16.36
CA ARG A 200 -0.82 -21.76 -16.85
C ARG A 200 0.65 -22.09 -16.58
N PRO A 201 1.30 -22.91 -17.42
CA PRO A 201 2.75 -23.06 -17.41
C PRO A 201 3.42 -21.74 -17.83
N ARG A 202 4.44 -21.34 -17.07
CA ARG A 202 5.33 -20.22 -17.43
C ARG A 202 6.78 -20.64 -17.22
N LEU A 203 7.60 -20.46 -18.25
CA LEU A 203 9.05 -20.66 -18.18
C LEU A 203 9.74 -19.35 -18.53
N GLY A 204 10.54 -18.83 -17.61
CA GLY A 204 11.30 -17.60 -17.81
C GLY A 204 12.77 -17.74 -17.44
N PHE A 205 13.55 -16.76 -17.85
CA PHE A 205 14.97 -16.67 -17.56
C PHE A 205 15.30 -15.27 -17.08
N ARG A 206 15.78 -15.12 -15.85
CA ARG A 206 16.10 -13.82 -15.26
C ARG A 206 17.60 -13.57 -15.31
N TYR A 207 17.99 -12.45 -15.88
CA TYR A 207 19.36 -11.94 -15.89
C TYR A 207 19.41 -10.58 -15.20
N THR A 208 20.28 -10.43 -14.22
CA THR A 208 20.49 -9.19 -13.47
C THR A 208 21.98 -8.85 -13.46
N ARG A 209 22.36 -7.63 -13.84
CA ARG A 209 23.74 -7.14 -13.82
C ARG A 209 23.82 -5.82 -13.07
N TYR A 210 24.90 -5.66 -12.31
CA TYR A 210 25.24 -4.45 -11.59
C TYR A 210 26.52 -3.84 -12.13
N TRP A 211 26.57 -2.50 -12.14
CA TRP A 211 27.78 -1.71 -12.31
C TRP A 211 27.93 -0.84 -11.07
N LEU A 212 28.81 -1.25 -10.16
CA LEU A 212 28.95 -0.62 -8.85
C LEU A 212 30.08 0.40 -8.88
N GLN A 213 29.87 1.55 -8.25
CA GLN A 213 30.94 2.52 -8.07
C GLN A 213 31.91 2.04 -6.98
N GLY A 214 33.22 2.22 -7.21
CA GLY A 214 34.31 1.76 -6.34
C GLY A 214 34.88 0.38 -6.70
N ASN A 215 35.74 -0.18 -5.85
CA ASN A 215 36.42 -1.49 -6.07
C ASN A 215 35.50 -2.72 -5.80
N ASN A 216 34.19 -2.60 -6.04
CA ASN A 216 33.20 -3.63 -5.70
C ASN A 216 32.88 -4.58 -6.86
N GLY A 217 33.48 -4.36 -8.04
CA GLY A 217 33.26 -5.15 -9.25
C GLY A 217 31.85 -5.03 -9.83
N ASP A 218 31.58 -5.81 -10.87
CA ASP A 218 30.31 -5.82 -11.61
C ASP A 218 29.63 -7.19 -11.50
N PRO A 219 29.03 -7.52 -10.34
CA PRO A 219 28.43 -8.82 -10.16
C PRO A 219 27.19 -9.00 -11.04
N SER A 220 26.90 -10.26 -11.41
CA SER A 220 25.74 -10.61 -12.20
C SER A 220 25.11 -11.92 -11.74
N ARG A 221 23.84 -12.11 -12.08
CA ARG A 221 23.05 -13.31 -11.76
C ARG A 221 22.24 -13.72 -12.98
N ALA A 222 22.26 -15.03 -13.27
CA ALA A 222 21.44 -15.63 -14.32
C ALA A 222 20.80 -16.92 -13.79
N LEU A 223 19.47 -17.05 -13.91
CA LEU A 223 18.74 -18.24 -13.46
C LEU A 223 17.41 -18.43 -14.23
N PRO A 224 17.00 -19.69 -14.48
CA PRO A 224 15.65 -19.99 -14.95
C PRO A 224 14.64 -19.91 -13.80
N ILE A 225 13.38 -19.61 -14.13
CA ILE A 225 12.23 -19.62 -13.23
C ILE A 225 11.12 -20.40 -13.93
N ALA A 226 10.71 -21.53 -13.36
CA ALA A 226 9.60 -22.33 -13.86
C ALA A 226 8.41 -22.23 -12.89
N GLN A 227 7.23 -21.96 -13.45
CA GLN A 227 5.99 -21.80 -12.71
C GLN A 227 4.89 -22.65 -13.36
N LEU A 228 4.05 -23.27 -12.55
CA LEU A 228 2.85 -23.96 -13.02
C LEU A 228 1.70 -23.60 -12.10
N ASP A 229 0.76 -22.79 -12.59
CA ASP A 229 -0.45 -22.41 -11.87
C ASP A 229 -1.64 -23.19 -12.42
N SER A 230 -2.38 -23.88 -11.54
CA SER A 230 -3.49 -24.74 -11.93
C SER A 230 -4.62 -24.66 -10.93
N GLY A 231 -5.84 -24.83 -11.41
CA GLY A 231 -7.00 -24.87 -10.53
C GLY A 231 -8.25 -25.42 -11.21
N LEU A 232 -9.20 -25.81 -10.37
CA LEU A 232 -10.51 -26.29 -10.76
C LEU A 232 -11.58 -25.38 -10.17
N ILE A 233 -12.75 -25.36 -10.79
CA ILE A 233 -13.92 -24.60 -10.34
C ILE A 233 -15.10 -25.57 -10.35
N PHE A 234 -15.55 -25.96 -9.16
CA PHE A 234 -16.78 -26.73 -8.98
C PHE A 234 -17.87 -25.78 -8.52
N ASP A 235 -19.10 -25.95 -9.02
CA ASP A 235 -20.26 -25.23 -8.53
C ASP A 235 -21.42 -26.16 -8.18
N ARG A 236 -22.32 -25.67 -7.32
CA ARG A 236 -23.61 -26.31 -7.02
C ARG A 236 -24.60 -25.28 -6.53
N SER A 237 -25.89 -25.53 -6.78
CA SER A 237 -26.97 -24.75 -6.17
C SER A 237 -27.20 -25.17 -4.72
N VAL A 238 -27.37 -24.21 -3.83
CA VAL A 238 -27.70 -24.43 -2.41
C VAL A 238 -28.78 -23.45 -1.97
N ASN A 239 -29.67 -23.89 -1.07
CA ASN A 239 -30.66 -23.02 -0.44
C ASN A 239 -30.29 -22.84 1.03
N LEU A 240 -30.00 -21.60 1.43
CA LEU A 240 -29.59 -21.23 2.79
C LEU A 240 -30.39 -20.00 3.21
N PHE A 241 -30.90 -19.98 4.45
CA PHE A 241 -31.64 -18.82 5.00
C PHE A 241 -32.81 -18.32 4.12
N GLY A 242 -33.49 -19.22 3.40
CA GLY A 242 -34.60 -18.86 2.51
C GLY A 242 -34.18 -18.25 1.16
N HIS A 243 -32.89 -18.22 0.85
CA HIS A 243 -32.34 -17.72 -0.41
C HIS A 243 -31.58 -18.81 -1.16
N SER A 244 -31.66 -18.76 -2.49
CA SER A 244 -30.88 -19.62 -3.37
C SER A 244 -29.53 -18.98 -3.68
N TYR A 245 -28.47 -19.77 -3.58
CA TYR A 245 -27.10 -19.39 -3.90
C TYR A 245 -26.45 -20.41 -4.84
N THR A 246 -25.50 -19.95 -5.63
CA THR A 246 -24.50 -20.79 -6.27
C THR A 246 -23.28 -20.85 -5.36
N GLN A 247 -22.98 -22.02 -4.82
CA GLN A 247 -21.75 -22.25 -4.06
C GLN A 247 -20.64 -22.72 -5.02
N THR A 248 -19.49 -22.05 -4.99
CA THR A 248 -18.28 -22.55 -5.67
C THR A 248 -17.33 -23.23 -4.69
N LEU A 249 -16.56 -24.20 -5.18
CA LEU A 249 -15.40 -24.78 -4.51
C LEU A 249 -14.23 -24.78 -5.50
N GLU A 250 -13.15 -24.11 -5.12
CA GLU A 250 -12.07 -23.73 -6.02
C GLU A 250 -10.71 -24.17 -5.44
N PRO A 251 -10.31 -25.44 -5.63
CA PRO A 251 -8.96 -25.87 -5.31
C PRO A 251 -7.96 -25.31 -6.32
N ARG A 252 -6.82 -24.82 -5.82
CA ARG A 252 -5.72 -24.26 -6.62
C ARG A 252 -4.39 -24.83 -6.16
N ALA A 253 -3.55 -25.22 -7.12
CA ALA A 253 -2.19 -25.67 -6.89
C ALA A 253 -1.22 -24.82 -7.73
N TYR A 254 -0.18 -24.30 -7.08
CA TYR A 254 0.85 -23.49 -7.73
C TYR A 254 2.23 -24.06 -7.39
N TYR A 255 2.97 -24.47 -8.42
CA TYR A 255 4.32 -24.99 -8.28
C TYR A 255 5.34 -23.96 -8.78
N LEU A 256 6.39 -23.72 -7.99
CA LEU A 256 7.47 -22.79 -8.30
C LEU A 256 8.82 -23.49 -8.14
N TYR A 257 9.60 -23.47 -9.22
CA TYR A 257 10.99 -23.94 -9.22
C TYR A 257 11.95 -22.84 -9.64
N VAL A 258 12.91 -22.55 -8.76
CA VAL A 258 14.01 -21.61 -8.97
C VAL A 258 15.29 -22.21 -8.37
N PRO A 259 16.33 -22.49 -9.18
CA PRO A 259 17.54 -23.11 -8.68
C PRO A 259 18.32 -22.16 -7.78
N TYR A 260 19.08 -22.74 -6.85
CA TYR A 260 19.97 -21.96 -5.99
C TYR A 260 21.11 -21.31 -6.79
N ARG A 261 21.31 -20.02 -6.52
CA ARG A 261 22.49 -19.24 -6.89
C ARG A 261 22.92 -18.46 -5.67
N ASN A 262 24.21 -18.46 -5.36
CA ASN A 262 24.76 -17.62 -4.30
C ASN A 262 24.65 -16.15 -4.74
N GLN A 263 24.04 -15.33 -3.89
CA GLN A 263 23.75 -13.91 -4.15
C GLN A 263 24.34 -13.01 -3.06
N ASN A 264 25.23 -13.55 -2.21
CA ASN A 264 25.79 -12.83 -1.08
C ASN A 264 26.71 -11.67 -1.50
N ASN A 265 27.24 -11.72 -2.72
CA ASN A 265 28.04 -10.65 -3.33
C ASN A 265 27.20 -9.60 -4.08
N LEU A 266 25.88 -9.78 -4.18
CA LEU A 266 25.00 -8.77 -4.77
C LEU A 266 24.64 -7.71 -3.72
N PRO A 267 24.59 -6.42 -4.08
CA PRO A 267 24.17 -5.35 -3.16
C PRO A 267 22.70 -5.50 -2.77
N ILE A 268 22.22 -4.64 -1.87
CA ILE A 268 20.81 -4.46 -1.55
C ILE A 268 20.49 -2.97 -1.73
N PHE A 269 19.68 -2.64 -2.73
CA PHE A 269 19.28 -1.26 -3.06
C PHE A 269 17.79 -1.02 -2.76
N ASP A 270 16.91 -1.83 -3.36
CA ASP A 270 15.45 -1.67 -3.31
C ASP A 270 14.71 -2.96 -2.91
N THR A 271 15.44 -3.90 -2.31
CA THR A 271 14.95 -5.21 -1.91
C THR A 271 14.59 -5.25 -0.44
N GLN A 272 13.32 -5.50 -0.15
CA GLN A 272 12.74 -5.68 1.17
C GLN A 272 11.82 -6.91 1.17
N PRO A 273 11.62 -7.58 2.31
CA PRO A 273 10.68 -8.70 2.37
C PRO A 273 9.25 -8.19 2.15
N LEU A 274 8.53 -8.85 1.24
CA LEU A 274 7.10 -8.61 1.07
C LEU A 274 6.35 -9.09 2.30
N THR A 275 5.27 -8.37 2.64
CA THR A 275 4.32 -8.87 3.63
C THR A 275 3.69 -10.15 3.10
N PHE A 276 3.84 -11.24 3.84
CA PHE A 276 3.16 -12.49 3.53
C PHE A 276 1.65 -12.32 3.71
N ASP A 277 0.89 -12.70 2.69
CA ASP A 277 -0.57 -12.66 2.61
C ASP A 277 -1.11 -13.75 1.65
N TRP A 278 -2.41 -13.74 1.36
CA TRP A 278 -3.01 -14.71 0.45
C TRP A 278 -2.43 -14.68 -0.96
N TRP A 279 -2.11 -13.49 -1.48
CA TRP A 279 -1.61 -13.33 -2.84
C TRP A 279 -0.17 -13.77 -2.96
N SER A 280 0.62 -13.56 -1.90
CA SER A 280 2.01 -14.01 -1.81
C SER A 280 2.17 -15.54 -1.93
N LEU A 281 1.11 -16.32 -1.63
CA LEU A 281 1.08 -17.78 -1.86
C LEU A 281 1.36 -18.16 -3.31
N PHE A 282 1.04 -17.27 -4.26
CA PHE A 282 1.15 -17.50 -5.70
C PHE A 282 2.21 -16.61 -6.35
N SER A 283 3.11 -16.03 -5.55
CA SER A 283 4.20 -15.17 -6.03
C SER A 283 5.45 -15.98 -6.36
N SER A 284 6.19 -15.55 -7.38
CA SER A 284 7.49 -16.13 -7.75
C SER A 284 8.67 -15.61 -6.91
N ASN A 285 8.45 -14.62 -6.04
CA ASN A 285 9.47 -14.07 -5.15
C ASN A 285 8.85 -13.56 -3.84
N GLN A 286 9.64 -13.55 -2.76
CA GLN A 286 9.23 -13.02 -1.46
C GLN A 286 9.81 -11.64 -1.15
N TYR A 287 10.54 -11.05 -2.10
CA TYR A 287 11.17 -9.75 -1.96
C TYR A 287 10.67 -8.78 -3.02
N THR A 288 10.67 -7.49 -2.68
CA THR A 288 10.59 -6.40 -3.67
C THR A 288 11.87 -6.34 -4.50
N GLY A 289 11.82 -5.63 -5.63
CA GLY A 289 13.00 -5.36 -6.44
C GLY A 289 13.63 -6.62 -7.06
N ALA A 290 14.89 -6.46 -7.50
CA ALA A 290 15.62 -7.51 -8.19
C ALA A 290 16.85 -8.02 -7.43
N ASP A 291 17.26 -7.38 -6.32
CA ASP A 291 18.55 -7.71 -5.69
C ASP A 291 18.57 -9.11 -5.10
N ARG A 292 17.41 -9.64 -4.69
CA ARG A 292 17.28 -11.03 -4.24
C ARG A 292 16.15 -11.75 -4.96
N GLN A 293 16.48 -12.90 -5.53
CA GLN A 293 15.55 -13.87 -6.08
C GLN A 293 15.68 -15.16 -5.28
N VAL A 294 14.63 -15.54 -4.57
CA VAL A 294 14.65 -16.76 -3.76
C VAL A 294 14.87 -18.00 -4.61
N ASN A 295 15.64 -18.95 -4.08
CA ASN A 295 15.56 -20.31 -4.57
C ASN A 295 14.27 -20.95 -4.06
N ALA A 296 13.62 -21.73 -4.92
CA ALA A 296 12.31 -22.30 -4.64
C ALA A 296 12.23 -23.71 -5.23
N ASN A 297 11.64 -24.60 -4.46
CA ASN A 297 11.07 -25.85 -4.94
C ASN A 297 9.83 -26.04 -4.08
N ASN A 298 8.79 -25.31 -4.47
CA ASN A 298 7.66 -24.98 -3.62
C ASN A 298 6.37 -25.45 -4.27
N LEU A 299 5.49 -26.06 -3.49
CA LEU A 299 4.11 -26.36 -3.88
C LEU A 299 3.16 -25.62 -2.95
N THR A 300 2.45 -24.65 -3.51
CA THR A 300 1.33 -23.98 -2.85
C THR A 300 0.06 -24.76 -3.11
N LEU A 301 -0.70 -25.03 -2.06
CA LEU A 301 -2.05 -25.55 -2.13
C LEU A 301 -3.00 -24.57 -1.45
N ALA A 302 -4.10 -24.26 -2.11
CA ALA A 302 -5.15 -23.42 -1.58
C ALA A 302 -6.53 -23.97 -1.94
N LEU A 303 -7.50 -23.69 -1.08
CA LEU A 303 -8.89 -23.99 -1.29
C LEU A 303 -9.70 -22.75 -0.98
N SER A 304 -10.55 -22.32 -1.91
CA SER A 304 -11.52 -21.26 -1.68
C SER A 304 -12.93 -21.71 -1.98
N THR A 305 -13.91 -21.09 -1.33
CA THR A 305 -15.34 -21.27 -1.60
C THR A 305 -16.03 -19.92 -1.59
N ARG A 306 -17.07 -19.77 -2.41
CA ARG A 306 -17.89 -18.56 -2.50
C ARG A 306 -19.37 -18.93 -2.46
N LEU A 307 -20.21 -18.04 -1.93
CA LEU A 307 -21.65 -18.07 -2.15
C LEU A 307 -22.04 -16.84 -2.98
N ILE A 308 -22.60 -17.09 -4.15
CA ILE A 308 -23.03 -16.08 -5.11
C ILE A 308 -24.56 -16.10 -5.13
N ASP A 309 -25.19 -14.95 -4.91
CA ASP A 309 -26.65 -14.86 -4.96
C ASP A 309 -27.18 -14.88 -6.41
N SER A 310 -28.50 -14.94 -6.56
CA SER A 310 -29.16 -14.95 -7.87
C SER A 310 -28.92 -13.68 -8.71
N SER A 311 -28.44 -12.59 -8.12
CA SER A 311 -28.05 -11.37 -8.82
C SER A 311 -26.58 -11.36 -9.26
N GLY A 312 -25.82 -12.43 -8.97
CA GLY A 312 -24.40 -12.54 -9.27
C GLY A 312 -23.50 -11.90 -8.21
N ILE A 313 -24.04 -11.43 -7.09
CA ILE A 313 -23.26 -10.78 -6.03
C ILE A 313 -22.68 -11.86 -5.10
N GLN A 314 -21.36 -11.82 -4.88
CA GLN A 314 -20.70 -12.64 -3.86
C GLN A 314 -21.11 -12.15 -2.46
N ARG A 315 -21.81 -13.01 -1.71
CA ARG A 315 -22.28 -12.74 -0.33
C ARG A 315 -21.42 -13.39 0.73
N PHE A 316 -20.60 -14.36 0.35
CA PHE A 316 -19.67 -15.04 1.23
C PHE A 316 -18.45 -15.47 0.42
N SER A 317 -17.28 -15.36 1.02
CA SER A 317 -16.09 -16.07 0.57
C SER A 317 -15.30 -16.58 1.77
N ALA A 318 -14.67 -17.74 1.60
CA ALA A 318 -13.67 -18.22 2.53
C ALA A 318 -12.53 -18.87 1.75
N GLY A 319 -11.33 -18.82 2.31
CA GLY A 319 -10.16 -19.43 1.70
C GLY A 319 -9.15 -19.85 2.76
N ILE A 320 -8.45 -20.96 2.51
CA ILE A 320 -7.27 -21.37 3.26
C ILE A 320 -6.17 -21.84 2.30
N GLY A 321 -4.92 -21.49 2.57
CA GLY A 321 -3.80 -21.88 1.74
C GLY A 321 -2.46 -21.91 2.47
N GLN A 322 -1.51 -22.64 1.91
CA GLN A 322 -0.18 -22.82 2.45
C GLN A 322 0.83 -23.16 1.36
N ILE A 323 2.08 -22.75 1.53
CA ILE A 323 3.23 -23.19 0.72
C ILE A 323 3.92 -24.36 1.44
N ARG A 324 4.21 -25.44 0.71
CA ARG A 324 5.11 -26.51 1.13
C ARG A 324 6.47 -26.34 0.46
N TYR A 325 7.53 -26.41 1.24
CA TYR A 325 8.91 -26.25 0.78
C TYR A 325 9.57 -27.63 0.70
N PHE A 326 9.95 -28.06 -0.50
CA PHE A 326 10.68 -29.31 -0.71
C PHE A 326 12.18 -29.16 -0.51
N THR A 327 12.69 -27.93 -0.58
CA THR A 327 14.10 -27.61 -0.35
C THR A 327 14.23 -26.37 0.52
N PRO A 328 15.30 -26.26 1.34
CA PRO A 328 15.52 -25.07 2.16
C PRO A 328 15.73 -23.82 1.30
N GLN A 329 15.15 -22.69 1.73
CA GLN A 329 15.38 -21.40 1.07
C GLN A 329 16.66 -20.76 1.62
N ARG A 330 17.72 -20.83 0.82
CA ARG A 330 19.08 -20.41 1.15
C ARG A 330 19.35 -18.95 0.82
N VAL A 331 18.68 -18.40 -0.19
CA VAL A 331 18.80 -16.98 -0.54
C VAL A 331 17.97 -16.16 0.45
N GLN A 332 18.66 -15.40 1.30
CA GLN A 332 18.07 -14.55 2.32
C GLN A 332 18.65 -13.13 2.22
N LEU A 333 18.01 -12.17 2.90
CA LEU A 333 18.62 -10.86 3.14
C LEU A 333 19.81 -10.99 4.12
N PRO A 334 20.81 -10.08 4.05
CA PRO A 334 21.91 -10.06 5.01
C PRO A 334 21.39 -10.07 6.46
N GLY A 335 21.95 -10.94 7.31
CA GLY A 335 21.55 -11.09 8.71
C GLY A 335 20.36 -12.01 8.97
N TYR A 336 19.67 -12.53 7.94
CA TYR A 336 18.57 -13.48 8.10
C TYR A 336 19.05 -14.93 7.97
N PRO A 337 18.60 -15.84 8.85
CA PRO A 337 18.98 -17.25 8.78
C PRO A 337 18.34 -17.95 7.58
N VAL A 338 19.00 -19.00 7.09
CA VAL A 338 18.43 -19.92 6.09
C VAL A 338 17.10 -20.49 6.58
N LEU A 339 16.07 -20.44 5.75
CA LEU A 339 14.77 -21.02 6.06
C LEU A 339 14.76 -22.51 5.71
N ASN A 340 14.80 -23.35 6.74
CA ASN A 340 14.82 -24.81 6.65
C ASN A 340 13.50 -25.45 7.11
N GLN A 341 12.42 -24.68 7.06
CA GLN A 341 11.10 -25.14 7.46
C GLN A 341 10.44 -25.92 6.32
N ALA A 342 9.53 -26.84 6.64
CA ALA A 342 8.82 -27.65 5.65
C ALA A 342 7.66 -26.92 4.95
N GLY A 343 7.25 -25.75 5.46
CA GLY A 343 6.18 -24.96 4.85
C GLY A 343 6.02 -23.59 5.49
N SER A 344 5.25 -22.73 4.82
CA SER A 344 4.89 -21.39 5.27
C SER A 344 3.87 -21.43 6.43
N ALA A 345 3.57 -20.25 6.97
CA ALA A 345 2.33 -20.05 7.71
C ALA A 345 1.11 -20.41 6.84
N TYR A 346 0.06 -20.90 7.48
CA TYR A 346 -1.26 -21.00 6.87
C TYR A 346 -1.86 -19.60 6.79
N VAL A 347 -2.46 -19.28 5.65
CA VAL A 347 -3.24 -18.05 5.46
C VAL A 347 -4.70 -18.44 5.29
N GLY A 348 -5.56 -17.91 6.15
CA GLY A 348 -7.01 -18.06 6.09
C GLY A 348 -7.68 -16.71 5.90
N MET A 349 -8.75 -16.67 5.10
CA MET A 349 -9.60 -15.51 4.96
C MET A 349 -11.07 -15.92 5.00
N VAL A 350 -11.92 -15.04 5.52
CA VAL A 350 -13.38 -15.13 5.45
C VAL A 350 -13.92 -13.73 5.21
N SER A 351 -14.86 -13.59 4.28
CA SER A 351 -15.63 -12.36 4.07
C SER A 351 -17.11 -12.72 3.97
N VAL A 352 -17.94 -11.99 4.69
CA VAL A 352 -19.38 -12.23 4.83
C VAL A 352 -20.11 -10.92 4.58
N GLY A 353 -21.04 -10.93 3.64
CA GLY A 353 -21.95 -9.83 3.30
C GLY A 353 -23.37 -10.35 3.05
N LEU A 354 -23.82 -11.32 3.85
CA LEU A 354 -25.11 -12.00 3.69
C LEU A 354 -26.32 -11.06 3.86
N SER A 355 -26.15 -9.94 4.57
CA SER A 355 -27.14 -8.86 4.69
C SER A 355 -26.62 -7.58 4.04
N ARG A 356 -27.51 -6.69 3.58
CA ARG A 356 -27.13 -5.36 3.07
C ARG A 356 -26.55 -4.44 4.14
N ASN A 357 -26.83 -4.75 5.42
CA ASN A 357 -26.51 -3.87 6.54
C ASN A 357 -25.34 -4.39 7.38
N TRP A 358 -24.80 -5.57 7.09
CA TRP A 358 -23.70 -6.15 7.86
C TRP A 358 -22.62 -6.68 6.92
N SER A 359 -21.38 -6.34 7.22
CA SER A 359 -20.21 -7.00 6.68
C SER A 359 -19.29 -7.48 7.79
N PHE A 360 -18.65 -8.62 7.55
CA PHE A 360 -17.65 -9.20 8.44
C PHE A 360 -16.48 -9.70 7.59
N ASP A 361 -15.27 -9.36 7.99
CA ASP A 361 -14.03 -9.78 7.36
C ASP A 361 -13.08 -10.33 8.41
N LEU A 362 -12.46 -11.46 8.11
CA LEU A 362 -11.45 -12.10 8.93
C LEU A 362 -10.27 -12.48 8.04
N THR A 363 -9.06 -12.13 8.45
CA THR A 363 -7.81 -12.66 7.91
C THR A 363 -6.99 -13.21 9.06
N GLN A 364 -6.50 -14.43 8.91
CA GLN A 364 -5.76 -15.14 9.95
C GLN A 364 -4.50 -15.76 9.36
N GLN A 365 -3.37 -15.56 10.03
CA GLN A 365 -2.13 -16.27 9.72
C GLN A 365 -1.62 -17.02 10.93
N TYR A 366 -1.45 -18.33 10.76
CA TYR A 366 -0.91 -19.22 11.80
C TYR A 366 0.37 -19.88 11.29
N ASP A 367 1.47 -19.63 11.99
CA ASP A 367 2.76 -20.22 11.64
C ASP A 367 2.96 -21.53 12.43
N PRO A 368 2.89 -22.71 11.77
CA PRO A 368 3.08 -23.98 12.45
C PRO A 368 4.51 -24.21 12.92
N ASN A 369 5.50 -23.53 12.33
CA ASN A 369 6.89 -23.64 12.76
C ASN A 369 7.13 -22.88 14.07
N LEU A 370 6.33 -21.84 14.31
CA LEU A 370 6.41 -21.01 15.51
C LEU A 370 5.31 -21.32 16.55
N HIS A 371 4.38 -22.22 16.23
CA HIS A 371 3.23 -22.60 17.05
C HIS A 371 2.38 -21.42 17.51
N ARG A 372 2.20 -20.40 16.66
CA ARG A 372 1.46 -19.18 17.01
C ARG A 372 0.91 -18.43 15.82
N THR A 373 -0.09 -17.61 16.12
CA THR A 373 -0.61 -16.59 15.21
C THR A 373 0.44 -15.51 14.96
N THR A 374 0.63 -15.14 13.70
CA THR A 374 1.50 -14.02 13.29
C THR A 374 0.70 -12.80 12.84
N VAL A 375 -0.49 -13.01 12.27
CA VAL A 375 -1.42 -11.97 11.85
C VAL A 375 -2.84 -12.38 12.19
N SER A 376 -3.62 -11.45 12.73
CA SER A 376 -5.07 -11.57 12.84
C SER A 376 -5.69 -10.22 12.51
N SER A 377 -6.67 -10.19 11.63
CA SER A 377 -7.41 -8.98 11.29
C SER A 377 -8.88 -9.33 11.26
N VAL A 378 -9.67 -8.68 12.10
CA VAL A 378 -11.13 -8.82 12.16
C VAL A 378 -11.72 -7.46 11.85
N GLY A 379 -12.71 -7.41 10.97
CA GLY A 379 -13.51 -6.22 10.68
C GLY A 379 -14.98 -6.59 10.75
N ILE A 380 -15.76 -5.78 11.44
CA ILE A 380 -17.22 -5.84 11.47
C ILE A 380 -17.71 -4.44 11.16
N GLN A 381 -18.61 -4.34 10.18
CA GLN A 381 -19.31 -3.10 9.90
C GLN A 381 -20.81 -3.35 9.89
N ARG A 382 -21.55 -2.41 10.50
CA ARG A 382 -23.00 -2.34 10.45
C ARG A 382 -23.43 -1.02 9.85
N ARG A 383 -24.20 -1.05 8.76
CA ARG A 383 -24.92 0.12 8.24
C ARG A 383 -26.25 0.26 8.98
N LEU A 384 -26.55 1.47 9.41
CA LEU A 384 -27.81 1.86 10.03
C LEU A 384 -28.71 2.49 8.96
N ASN A 385 -29.91 2.93 9.34
CA ASN A 385 -30.77 3.69 8.44
C ASN A 385 -30.18 5.09 8.20
N GLY A 386 -30.44 5.67 7.02
CA GLY A 386 -29.78 6.91 6.59
C GLY A 386 -28.29 6.68 6.32
N ASP A 387 -27.45 7.62 6.75
CA ASP A 387 -26.00 7.57 6.55
C ASP A 387 -25.24 6.96 7.74
N GLY A 388 -25.95 6.38 8.71
CA GLY A 388 -25.34 5.84 9.93
C GLY A 388 -24.49 4.59 9.70
N VAL A 389 -23.35 4.52 10.39
CA VAL A 389 -22.42 3.39 10.31
C VAL A 389 -21.75 3.12 11.65
N LEU A 390 -21.54 1.84 11.96
CA LEU A 390 -20.75 1.37 13.09
C LEU A 390 -19.65 0.45 12.55
N ASN A 391 -18.41 0.70 12.93
CA ASN A 391 -17.28 -0.16 12.59
C ASN A 391 -16.58 -0.62 13.86
N LEU A 392 -16.18 -1.89 13.86
CA LEU A 392 -15.30 -2.49 14.84
C LEU A 392 -14.21 -3.23 14.07
N ALA A 393 -12.96 -2.91 14.31
CA ALA A 393 -11.82 -3.62 13.77
C ALA A 393 -10.86 -4.03 14.88
N TYR A 394 -10.31 -5.23 14.74
CA TYR A 394 -9.18 -5.71 15.53
C TYR A 394 -8.05 -6.04 14.57
N ARG A 395 -6.84 -5.57 14.88
CA ARG A 395 -5.66 -5.78 14.04
C ARG A 395 -4.49 -6.19 14.91
N TYR A 396 -3.96 -7.37 14.62
CA TYR A 396 -2.78 -7.95 15.25
C TYR A 396 -1.77 -8.30 14.18
N ARG A 397 -0.54 -7.85 14.39
CA ARG A 397 0.64 -8.30 13.67
C ARG A 397 1.79 -8.43 14.65
N ARG A 398 2.29 -9.66 14.79
CA ARG A 398 3.33 -9.99 15.77
C ARG A 398 4.55 -9.09 15.62
N GLY A 399 4.96 -8.48 16.74
CA GLY A 399 6.14 -7.61 16.81
C GLY A 399 5.95 -6.23 16.17
N LEU A 400 4.74 -5.90 15.71
CA LEU A 400 4.43 -4.61 15.10
C LEU A 400 3.28 -3.90 15.82
N PHE A 401 2.08 -4.47 15.84
CA PHE A 401 0.92 -3.85 16.50
C PHE A 401 -0.10 -4.89 16.98
N ASP A 402 -0.88 -4.48 17.98
CA ASP A 402 -2.03 -5.20 18.52
C ASP A 402 -3.02 -4.13 18.96
N GLN A 403 -4.12 -3.95 18.22
CA GLN A 403 -5.00 -2.79 18.39
C GLN A 403 -6.46 -3.04 18.04
N TYR A 404 -7.33 -2.32 18.74
CA TYR A 404 -8.76 -2.20 18.44
C TYR A 404 -9.05 -0.82 17.87
N ASP A 405 -9.86 -0.76 16.81
CA ASP A 405 -10.41 0.47 16.25
C ASP A 405 -11.94 0.35 16.27
N VAL A 406 -12.59 1.30 16.93
CA VAL A 406 -14.05 1.43 16.97
C VAL A 406 -14.42 2.78 16.40
N SER A 407 -15.34 2.83 15.46
CA SER A 407 -15.87 4.09 14.94
C SER A 407 -17.38 4.05 14.76
N ALA A 408 -18.03 5.19 14.91
CA ALA A 408 -19.46 5.34 14.80
C ALA A 408 -19.82 6.69 14.19
N LEU A 409 -20.74 6.67 13.23
CA LEU A 409 -21.59 7.80 12.87
C LEU A 409 -23.02 7.37 13.15
N TRP A 410 -23.66 8.03 14.11
CA TRP A 410 -25.00 7.70 14.57
C TRP A 410 -25.97 8.86 14.29
N PRO A 411 -26.87 8.72 13.29
CA PRO A 411 -27.88 9.73 13.02
C PRO A 411 -28.94 9.69 14.14
N VAL A 412 -29.05 10.79 14.89
CA VAL A 412 -30.04 10.96 15.97
C VAL A 412 -31.34 11.55 15.43
N SER A 413 -31.22 12.46 14.46
CA SER A 413 -32.35 13.06 13.74
C SER A 413 -31.90 13.43 12.31
N PRO A 414 -32.81 13.88 11.41
CA PRO A 414 -32.42 14.34 10.07
C PRO A 414 -31.40 15.49 10.05
N SER A 415 -31.22 16.20 11.16
CA SER A 415 -30.31 17.35 11.29
C SER A 415 -29.20 17.14 12.32
N TRP A 416 -29.17 16.00 13.02
CA TRP A 416 -28.19 15.78 14.10
C TRP A 416 -27.59 14.38 14.00
N SER A 417 -26.25 14.34 13.99
CA SER A 417 -25.47 13.11 14.02
C SER A 417 -24.44 13.15 15.15
N LEU A 418 -24.23 12.01 15.79
CA LEU A 418 -23.11 11.81 16.71
C LEU A 418 -21.98 11.12 15.96
N VAL A 419 -20.75 11.59 16.18
CA VAL A 419 -19.55 10.98 15.62
C VAL A 419 -18.61 10.58 16.73
N GLY A 420 -17.95 9.43 16.57
CA GLY A 420 -16.95 9.00 17.52
C GLY A 420 -16.00 7.96 16.97
N ARG A 421 -14.78 7.95 17.51
CA ARG A 421 -13.77 6.94 17.22
C ARG A 421 -12.92 6.68 18.45
N TRP A 422 -12.46 5.44 18.60
CA TRP A 422 -11.50 5.03 19.60
C TRP A 422 -10.54 3.99 19.01
N ASP A 423 -9.26 4.34 18.96
CA ASP A 423 -8.15 3.48 18.56
C ASP A 423 -7.27 3.20 19.80
N TYR A 424 -7.13 1.92 20.15
CA TYR A 424 -6.46 1.46 21.36
C TYR A 424 -5.41 0.41 21.04
N SER A 425 -4.16 0.69 21.42
CA SER A 425 -3.06 -0.27 21.36
C SER A 425 -3.07 -1.15 22.61
N VAL A 426 -3.39 -2.43 22.41
CA VAL A 426 -3.31 -3.48 23.43
C VAL A 426 -1.85 -3.71 23.83
N ALA A 427 -0.94 -3.76 22.84
CA ALA A 427 0.48 -3.98 23.08
C ALA A 427 1.13 -2.93 24.00
N ASN A 428 0.72 -1.66 23.86
CA ASN A 428 1.24 -0.55 24.66
C ASN A 428 0.33 -0.15 25.83
N HIS A 429 -0.79 -0.85 26.03
CA HIS A 429 -1.84 -0.50 27.00
C HIS A 429 -2.30 0.97 26.90
N LYS A 430 -2.45 1.48 25.68
CA LYS A 430 -2.57 2.93 25.44
C LYS A 430 -3.61 3.27 24.37
N THR A 431 -4.36 4.34 24.61
CA THR A 431 -5.24 4.94 23.59
C THR A 431 -4.40 5.75 22.60
N LEU A 432 -4.42 5.37 21.33
CA LEU A 432 -3.71 6.07 20.25
C LEU A 432 -4.50 7.30 19.80
N GLU A 433 -5.81 7.15 19.66
CA GLU A 433 -6.74 8.23 19.32
C GLU A 433 -8.10 7.95 19.95
N ALA A 434 -8.75 8.99 20.47
CA ALA A 434 -10.15 8.97 20.86
C ALA A 434 -10.77 10.31 20.49
N PHE A 435 -11.90 10.30 19.80
CA PHE A 435 -12.68 11.50 19.63
C PHE A 435 -14.18 11.22 19.73
N GLY A 436 -14.92 12.24 20.13
CA GLY A 436 -16.37 12.25 20.19
C GLY A 436 -16.88 13.65 19.87
N GLY A 437 -17.95 13.72 19.10
CA GLY A 437 -18.48 14.99 18.64
C GLY A 437 -19.90 14.91 18.11
N VAL A 438 -20.37 16.07 17.70
CA VAL A 438 -21.69 16.28 17.12
C VAL A 438 -21.55 16.98 15.78
N GLU A 439 -22.40 16.59 14.84
CA GLU A 439 -22.61 17.26 13.57
C GLU A 439 -24.06 17.71 13.51
N TRP A 440 -24.25 18.99 13.22
CA TRP A 440 -25.56 19.59 12.99
C TRP A 440 -25.65 20.07 11.55
N ASP A 441 -26.63 19.53 10.82
CA ASP A 441 -26.87 19.85 9.42
C ASP A 441 -28.19 20.62 9.27
N SER A 442 -28.08 21.79 8.65
CA SER A 442 -29.23 22.57 8.19
C SER A 442 -29.32 22.56 6.66
N CYS A 443 -30.32 23.25 6.11
CA CYS A 443 -30.44 23.41 4.66
C CYS A 443 -29.33 24.28 4.04
N CYS A 444 -28.55 25.02 4.83
CA CYS A 444 -27.58 25.99 4.30
C CYS A 444 -26.17 25.91 4.92
N VAL A 445 -26.04 25.34 6.12
CA VAL A 445 -24.79 25.31 6.91
C VAL A 445 -24.68 23.98 7.63
N SER A 446 -23.47 23.44 7.72
CA SER A 446 -23.11 22.32 8.61
C SER A 446 -22.14 22.80 9.70
N VAL A 447 -22.39 22.39 10.94
CA VAL A 447 -21.54 22.74 12.09
C VAL A 447 -21.08 21.46 12.79
N ARG A 448 -19.77 21.32 12.96
CA ARG A 448 -19.15 20.15 13.59
C ARG A 448 -18.33 20.55 14.80
N GLY A 449 -18.63 19.95 15.94
CA GLY A 449 -17.88 20.12 17.19
C GLY A 449 -17.33 18.79 17.67
N VAL A 450 -16.01 18.70 17.86
CA VAL A 450 -15.34 17.45 18.26
C VAL A 450 -14.37 17.70 19.42
N LEU A 451 -14.41 16.82 20.41
CA LEU A 451 -13.38 16.66 21.43
C LEU A 451 -12.48 15.49 21.03
N ARG A 452 -11.17 15.72 20.95
CA ARG A 452 -10.21 14.72 20.49
C ARG A 452 -9.01 14.62 21.43
N ARG A 453 -8.58 13.40 21.73
CA ARG A 453 -7.32 13.05 22.38
C ARG A 453 -6.53 12.15 21.45
N TYR A 454 -5.26 12.43 21.21
CA TYR A 454 -4.46 11.67 20.26
C TYR A 454 -2.97 11.73 20.58
N VAL A 455 -2.24 10.70 20.15
CA VAL A 455 -0.78 10.68 20.16
C VAL A 455 -0.26 11.59 19.05
N THR A 456 0.68 12.48 19.37
CA THR A 456 1.17 13.53 18.45
C THR A 456 2.54 13.25 17.85
N ASN A 457 3.35 12.37 18.45
CA ASN A 457 4.73 12.15 18.00
C ASN A 457 5.19 10.71 18.23
N PHE A 458 6.35 10.35 17.66
CA PHE A 458 6.93 9.00 17.78
C PHE A 458 7.35 8.64 19.22
N GLN A 459 7.49 9.63 20.11
CA GLN A 459 7.77 9.41 21.54
C GLN A 459 6.51 9.04 22.35
N GLY A 460 5.33 9.14 21.75
CA GLY A 460 4.08 8.85 22.43
C GLY A 460 3.54 10.01 23.27
N ASN A 461 3.93 11.25 23.00
CA ASN A 461 3.27 12.39 23.65
C ASN A 461 1.82 12.48 23.22
N GLU A 462 0.96 12.93 24.12
CA GLU A 462 -0.48 13.04 23.88
C GLU A 462 -0.93 14.49 23.95
N THR A 463 -1.98 14.81 23.21
CA THR A 463 -2.61 16.14 23.26
C THR A 463 -4.12 16.00 23.24
N ASN A 464 -4.79 16.93 23.92
CA ASN A 464 -6.24 17.11 23.87
C ASN A 464 -6.55 18.34 23.01
N ALA A 465 -7.57 18.23 22.16
CA ALA A 465 -8.01 19.29 21.27
C ALA A 465 -9.53 19.41 21.30
N ILE A 466 -10.00 20.65 21.25
CA ILE A 466 -11.38 20.99 20.94
C ILE A 466 -11.37 21.57 19.53
N MET A 467 -12.15 20.97 18.64
CA MET A 467 -12.19 21.33 17.23
C MET A 467 -13.60 21.79 16.89
N LEU A 468 -13.70 22.89 16.16
CA LEU A 468 -14.94 23.44 15.64
C LEU A 468 -14.74 23.74 14.16
N GLU A 469 -15.65 23.25 13.34
CA GLU A 469 -15.69 23.51 11.90
C GLU A 469 -17.09 24.00 11.53
N VAL A 470 -17.15 24.98 10.64
CA VAL A 470 -18.40 25.50 10.05
C VAL A 470 -18.19 25.46 8.54
N VAL A 471 -19.09 24.78 7.82
CA VAL A 471 -19.06 24.60 6.36
C VAL A 471 -20.32 25.17 5.74
#